data_AF-A0A841FL00-F1
#
_entry.id   AF-A0A841FL00-F1
#
_cell.length_a   1.000
_cell.length_b   1.000
_cell.length_c   1.000
_cell.angle_alpha   90.00
_cell.angle_beta   90.00
_cell.angle_gamma   90.00
#
_symmetry.space_group_name_H-M   'P 1'
#
loop_
_entity.id
_entity.type
_entity.pdbx_description
1 polymer ?
#
loop_
_entity_poly.entity_id
_entity_poly.type
_entity_poly.pdbx_seq_one_letter_code
_entity_poly.pdbx_strand_id
1 'polypeptide(L)'
;MQSNSQRITVTMPADQADQLKRLVDAGGADSVSSYVAEAVKARLDRDQGLADLRDLFDRKGTGPGAEHLAWARELLGVDEAGDPQGAVS
;
A
#
# COMPACT_ATOMS: atom_id res chain seq x y z
N MET A 1 9.52 -22.39 -17.57
CA MET A 1 10.05 -21.07 -17.11
C MET A 1 10.63 -21.28 -15.73
N GLN A 2 11.91 -20.94 -15.51
CA GLN A 2 12.46 -20.98 -14.15
C GLN A 2 11.91 -19.78 -13.39
N SER A 3 11.16 -20.02 -12.31
CA SER A 3 10.75 -18.99 -11.36
C SER A 3 11.99 -18.51 -10.61
N ASN A 4 12.53 -17.34 -10.99
CA ASN A 4 13.72 -16.80 -10.34
C ASN A 4 13.32 -16.14 -9.01
N SER A 5 13.24 -16.94 -7.95
CA SER A 5 12.98 -16.47 -6.58
C SER A 5 14.28 -16.38 -5.78
N GLN A 6 14.53 -15.23 -5.16
CA GLN A 6 15.65 -15.04 -4.23
C GLN A 6 15.19 -15.17 -2.78
N ARG A 7 15.93 -15.89 -1.95
CA ARG A 7 15.64 -15.99 -0.51
C ARG A 7 16.14 -14.75 0.21
N ILE A 8 15.24 -14.11 0.96
CA ILE A 8 15.53 -12.95 1.80
C ILE A 8 15.03 -13.25 3.20
N THR A 9 15.90 -13.07 4.20
CA THR A 9 15.52 -13.15 5.61
C THR A 9 15.14 -11.76 6.10
N VAL A 10 13.97 -11.64 6.72
CA VAL A 10 13.47 -10.36 7.27
C VAL A 10 13.12 -10.54 8.74
N THR A 11 13.26 -9.46 9.50
CA THR A 11 12.80 -9.38 10.88
C THR A 11 11.52 -8.54 10.90
N MET A 12 10.52 -9.00 11.65
CA MET A 12 9.27 -8.28 11.87
C MET A 12 8.83 -8.43 13.33
N PRO A 13 7.93 -7.55 13.82
CA PRO A 13 7.34 -7.69 15.14
C PRO A 13 6.71 -9.07 15.36
N ALA A 14 6.88 -9.62 16.57
CA ALA A 14 6.46 -11.00 16.88
C ALA A 14 4.94 -11.20 16.76
N ASP A 15 4.17 -10.20 17.19
CA ASP A 15 2.72 -10.14 17.06
C ASP A 15 2.26 -10.23 15.59
N GLN A 16 2.94 -9.53 14.68
CA GLN A 16 2.67 -9.58 13.25
C GLN A 16 3.00 -10.95 12.65
N ALA A 17 4.15 -11.53 13.04
CA ALA A 17 4.53 -12.87 12.59
C ALA A 17 3.52 -13.93 13.04
N ASP A 18 3.02 -13.83 14.27
CA ASP A 18 2.02 -14.75 14.81
C ASP A 18 0.64 -14.55 14.17
N GLN A 19 0.24 -13.31 13.91
CA GLN A 19 -0.98 -13.02 13.15
C GLN A 19 -0.92 -13.58 11.73
N LEU A 20 0.23 -13.42 11.06
CA LEU A 20 0.43 -13.93 9.71
C LEU A 20 0.36 -15.46 9.66
N LYS A 21 0.99 -16.16 10.63
CA LYS A 21 0.88 -17.61 10.75
C LYS A 21 -0.58 -18.05 10.92
N ARG A 22 -1.32 -17.43 11.85
CA ARG A 22 -2.75 -17.74 12.07
C ARG A 22 -3.60 -17.55 10.82
N LEU A 23 -3.33 -16.51 10.02
CA LEU A 23 -4.03 -16.25 8.77
C LEU A 23 -3.79 -17.38 7.75
N VAL A 24 -2.54 -17.81 7.60
CA VAL A 24 -2.17 -18.91 6.70
C VAL A 24 -2.78 -20.23 7.19
N ASP A 25 -2.71 -20.52 8.48
CA ASP A 25 -3.29 -21.72 9.08
C ASP A 25 -4.81 -21.78 8.90
N ALA A 26 -5.48 -20.62 8.87
CA ALA A 26 -6.90 -20.48 8.58
C ALA A 26 -7.24 -20.57 7.07
N GLY A 27 -6.25 -20.80 6.20
CA GLY A 27 -6.44 -20.89 4.75
C GLY A 27 -6.54 -19.54 4.03
N GLY A 28 -6.14 -18.44 4.68
CA GLY A 28 -6.16 -17.09 4.07
C GLY A 28 -5.07 -16.89 3.00
N ALA A 29 -4.07 -17.76 2.94
CA ALA A 29 -3.04 -17.81 1.89
C ALA A 29 -2.36 -19.18 1.87
N ASP A 30 -1.74 -19.56 0.75
CA ASP A 30 -1.07 -20.85 0.58
C ASP A 30 0.17 -21.03 1.47
N SER A 31 0.85 -19.93 1.80
CA SER A 31 1.99 -19.91 2.70
C SER A 31 2.33 -18.49 3.16
N VAL A 32 3.14 -18.38 4.22
CA VAL A 32 3.71 -17.11 4.69
C VAL A 32 4.48 -16.40 3.56
N SER A 33 5.32 -17.13 2.83
CA SER A 33 6.13 -16.55 1.75
C SER A 33 5.28 -16.06 0.58
N SER A 34 4.21 -16.77 0.24
CA SER A 34 3.25 -16.33 -0.79
C SER A 34 2.53 -15.06 -0.37
N TYR A 35 2.00 -15.02 0.86
CA TYR A 35 1.34 -13.82 1.38
C TYR A 35 2.26 -12.60 1.36
N VAL A 36 3.50 -12.75 1.84
CA VAL A 36 4.49 -11.67 1.87
C VAL A 36 4.87 -11.24 0.45
N ALA A 37 5.06 -12.18 -0.48
CA ALA A 37 5.38 -11.86 -1.87
C ALA A 37 4.27 -11.04 -2.53
N GLU A 38 3.01 -11.43 -2.35
CA GLU A 38 1.85 -10.69 -2.88
C GLU A 38 1.73 -9.30 -2.25
N ALA A 39 1.91 -9.20 -0.92
CA ALA A 39 1.88 -7.90 -0.23
C ALA A 39 3.00 -6.96 -0.70
N VAL A 40 4.21 -7.48 -0.87
CA VAL A 40 5.36 -6.73 -1.40
C VAL A 40 5.10 -6.30 -2.83
N LYS A 41 4.62 -7.21 -3.70
CA LYS A 41 4.27 -6.90 -5.08
C LYS A 41 3.21 -5.79 -5.15
N ALA A 42 2.11 -5.92 -4.41
CA ALA A 42 1.06 -4.92 -4.37
C ALA A 42 1.58 -3.54 -3.93
N ARG A 43 2.53 -3.51 -2.99
CA ARG A 43 3.17 -2.27 -2.56
C ARG A 43 4.07 -1.67 -3.64
N LEU A 44 4.92 -2.47 -4.27
CA LEU A 44 5.82 -2.04 -5.33
C LEU A 44 5.04 -1.54 -6.56
N ASP A 45 4.00 -2.27 -6.98
CA ASP A 45 3.14 -1.87 -8.11
C ASP A 45 2.48 -0.51 -7.84
N ARG A 46 2.01 -0.27 -6.60
CA ARG A 46 1.47 1.02 -6.19
C ARG A 46 2.52 2.12 -6.22
N ASP A 47 3.67 1.89 -5.61
CA ASP A 47 4.74 2.88 -5.51
C ASP A 47 5.27 3.25 -6.92
N GLN A 48 5.38 2.27 -7.82
CA GLN A 48 5.73 2.49 -9.22
C GLN A 48 4.68 3.31 -9.96
N GLY A 49 3.40 2.95 -9.84
CA GLY A 49 2.32 3.70 -10.49
C GLY A 49 2.26 5.17 -10.04
N LEU A 50 2.52 5.42 -8.75
CA LEU A 50 2.63 6.80 -8.23
C LEU A 50 3.85 7.54 -8.77
N ALA A 51 4.98 6.86 -8.93
CA ALA A 51 6.18 7.45 -9.54
C ALA A 51 5.93 7.82 -11.01
N ASP A 52 5.28 6.94 -11.77
CA ASP A 52 4.94 7.15 -13.17
C ASP A 52 3.97 8.33 -13.36
N LEU A 53 2.97 8.45 -12.47
CA LEU A 53 2.04 9.59 -12.46
C LEU A 53 2.77 10.90 -12.17
N ARG A 54 3.69 10.92 -11.21
CA ARG A 54 4.48 12.11 -10.90
C ARG A 54 5.33 12.54 -12.10
N ASP A 55 6.05 11.60 -12.70
CA ASP A 55 6.85 11.85 -13.90
C ASP A 55 5.98 12.34 -15.08
N LEU A 56 4.76 11.82 -15.25
CA LEU A 56 3.81 12.32 -16.24
C LEU A 56 3.43 13.79 -16.01
N PHE A 57 3.10 14.17 -14.78
CA PHE A 57 2.71 15.54 -14.46
C PHE A 57 3.90 16.52 -14.56
N ASP A 58 5.09 16.09 -14.14
CA ASP A 58 6.32 16.86 -14.29
C ASP A 58 6.61 17.15 -15.76
N ARG A 59 6.51 16.14 -16.64
CA ARG A 59 6.69 16.32 -18.10
C ARG A 59 5.63 17.22 -18.74
N LYS A 60 4.38 17.16 -18.29
CA LYS A 60 3.29 17.99 -18.82
C LYS A 60 3.25 19.41 -18.22
N GLY A 61 4.05 19.68 -17.18
CA GLY A 61 4.08 20.95 -16.48
C GLY A 61 2.76 21.31 -15.78
N THR A 62 1.83 20.37 -15.67
CA THR A 62 0.49 20.58 -15.10
C THR A 62 0.07 19.32 -14.35
N GLY A 63 -0.14 19.44 -13.03
CA GLY A 63 -0.75 18.41 -12.19
C GLY A 63 -2.28 18.54 -12.14
N PRO A 64 -2.98 17.64 -11.41
CA PRO A 64 -4.42 17.77 -11.18
C PRO A 64 -4.74 19.08 -10.45
N GLY A 65 -5.73 19.82 -10.94
CA GLY A 65 -6.24 21.02 -10.27
C GLY A 65 -6.97 20.71 -8.94
N ALA A 66 -7.28 21.75 -8.18
CA ALA A 66 -7.94 21.61 -6.88
C ALA A 66 -9.31 20.92 -6.99
N GLU A 67 -10.06 21.21 -8.05
CA GLU A 67 -11.36 20.60 -8.37
C GLU A 67 -11.22 19.09 -8.67
N HIS A 68 -10.15 18.69 -9.34
CA HIS A 68 -9.87 17.28 -9.63
C HIS A 68 -9.53 16.51 -8.35
N LEU A 69 -8.78 17.14 -7.44
CA LEU A 69 -8.44 16.55 -6.14
C LEU A 69 -9.65 16.49 -5.20
N ALA A 70 -10.53 17.50 -5.22
CA ALA A 70 -11.76 17.50 -4.43
C ALA A 70 -12.71 16.38 -4.89
N TRP A 71 -12.93 16.24 -6.20
CA TRP A 71 -13.70 15.13 -6.76
C TRP A 71 -13.11 13.76 -6.39
N ALA A 72 -11.78 13.62 -6.46
CA ALA A 72 -11.13 12.37 -6.07
C ALA A 72 -11.31 12.04 -4.58
N ARG A 73 -11.28 13.04 -3.70
CA ARG A 73 -11.50 12.84 -2.26
C ARG A 73 -12.91 12.38 -1.94
N GLU A 74 -13.90 13.02 -2.56
CA GLU A 74 -15.32 12.64 -2.46
C GLU A 74 -15.52 11.18 -2.92
N LEU A 75 -14.99 10.83 -4.10
CA LEU A 75 -15.10 9.49 -4.66
C LEU A 75 -14.44 8.42 -3.78
N LEU A 76 -13.30 8.76 -3.15
CA LEU A 76 -12.55 7.85 -2.28
C LEU A 76 -13.07 7.87 -0.83
N GLY A 77 -14.03 8.73 -0.50
CA GLY A 77 -14.56 8.87 0.86
C GLY A 77 -13.51 9.31 1.89
N VAL A 78 -12.52 10.11 1.48
CA VAL A 78 -11.41 10.57 2.33
C VAL A 78 -11.58 12.02 2.81
N ASP A 79 -12.80 12.54 2.79
CA ASP A 79 -13.12 13.85 3.35
C ASP A 79 -12.93 13.83 4.88
N GLU A 80 -11.84 14.44 5.34
CA GLU A 80 -11.53 14.81 6.74
C GLU A 80 -11.60 13.70 7.82
N ALA A 81 -10.71 12.70 7.73
CA ALA A 81 -10.22 12.00 8.92
C ALA A 81 -8.77 12.43 9.19
N GLY A 82 -8.60 13.67 9.68
CA GLY A 82 -7.28 14.28 9.83
C GLY A 82 -7.20 15.50 10.75
N ASP A 83 -8.00 15.58 11.81
CA ASP A 83 -7.64 16.40 12.98
C ASP A 83 -8.23 15.84 14.30
N PRO A 84 -7.43 15.15 15.13
CA PRO A 84 -7.75 14.92 16.54
C PRO A 84 -7.04 15.92 17.47
N GLN A 85 -6.96 17.20 17.13
CA GLN A 85 -6.45 18.26 18.02
C GLN A 85 -7.36 19.50 18.04
N GLY A 86 -8.47 19.40 18.79
CA GLY A 86 -9.32 20.55 19.09
C GLY A 86 -10.38 20.32 20.17
N ALA A 87 -10.22 19.30 21.01
CA ALA A 87 -11.11 19.09 22.16
C ALA A 87 -10.28 18.67 23.37
N VAL A 88 -9.55 19.63 23.94
CA VAL A 88 -9.22 19.60 25.37
C VAL A 88 -9.00 21.02 25.89
N SER A 89 -9.88 21.36 26.83
CA SER A 89 -9.96 22.51 27.76
C SER A 89 -10.43 23.84 27.19
#